data_AF-A0A4V2N7T1-F1
#
_entry.id   AF-A0A4V2N7T1-F1
#
_cell.length_a   1.000
_cell.length_b   1.000
_cell.length_c   1.000
_cell.angle_alpha   90.00
_cell.angle_beta   90.00
_cell.angle_gamma   90.00
#
_symmetry.space_group_name_H-M   'P 1'
#
loop_
_entity.id
_entity.type
_entity.pdbx_description
1 polymer ?
#
loop_
_entity_poly.entity_id
_entity_poly.type
_entity_poly.pdbx_seq_one_letter_code
_entity_poly.pdbx_strand_id
1 'polypeptide(L)'
;MNDKNFIEELRQKREEYGVTQTRLAVACGISREYYNRIEKGKLPLTQELKETLEKRIERFNPREPLFLLIDYFRVRFPTTDALKIIRDVLQLKADYMLYEDYGKYGYESKYVLGDINVMCSMQEHLGILLELKGKGCRQLESYLLAQERSWYDFMLDCMTAGGVMKRLDLAINDRAGILDIPKLKEKYMAGECVSYFRKQKNYGSTEKCGDDMPKNTGETLYLGSTSSELYMCAYQKKLMI
;
A
#
# COMPACT_ATOMS: atom_id res chain seq x y z
N MET A 1 -28.49 9.50 -19.38
CA MET A 1 -28.58 10.19 -18.07
C MET A 1 -28.15 11.65 -18.25
N ASN A 2 -28.88 12.64 -17.73
CA ASN A 2 -28.47 14.05 -17.82
C ASN A 2 -27.26 14.30 -16.88
N ASP A 3 -26.29 15.12 -17.28
CA ASP A 3 -25.09 15.47 -16.52
C ASP A 3 -25.40 15.92 -15.09
N LYS A 4 -26.50 16.67 -14.89
CA LYS A 4 -26.94 17.08 -13.56
C LYS A 4 -27.29 15.90 -12.65
N ASN A 5 -27.96 14.87 -13.19
CA ASN A 5 -28.31 13.69 -12.41
C ASN A 5 -27.05 12.87 -12.08
N PHE A 6 -26.15 12.73 -13.05
CA PHE A 6 -24.86 12.05 -12.84
C PHE A 6 -24.02 12.69 -11.74
N ILE A 7 -23.88 14.03 -11.77
CA ILE A 7 -23.08 14.75 -10.78
C ILE A 7 -23.67 14.59 -9.37
N GLU A 8 -24.99 14.63 -9.26
CA GLU A 8 -25.68 14.46 -7.97
C GLU A 8 -25.52 13.04 -7.42
N GLU A 9 -25.72 12.01 -8.25
CA GLU A 9 -25.48 10.61 -7.86
C GLU A 9 -24.02 10.36 -7.45
N LEU A 10 -23.07 10.88 -8.23
CA LEU A 10 -21.64 10.77 -7.92
C LEU A 10 -21.31 11.44 -6.58
N ARG A 11 -21.87 12.63 -6.32
CA ARG A 11 -21.67 13.35 -5.07
C ARG A 11 -22.24 12.59 -3.87
N GLN A 12 -23.47 12.11 -3.97
CA GLN A 12 -24.11 11.33 -2.92
C GLN A 12 -23.30 10.07 -2.60
N LYS A 13 -22.88 9.33 -3.63
CA LYS A 13 -22.06 8.13 -3.48
C LYS A 13 -20.70 8.45 -2.84
N ARG A 14 -20.06 9.55 -3.26
CA ARG A 14 -18.80 10.02 -2.68
C ARG A 14 -18.95 10.32 -1.19
N GLU A 15 -20.03 11.00 -0.80
CA GLU A 15 -20.33 11.33 0.59
C GLU A 15 -20.67 10.07 1.42
N GLU A 16 -21.46 9.14 0.87
CA GLU A 16 -21.75 7.84 1.50
C GLU A 16 -20.47 7.03 1.75
N TYR A 17 -19.53 7.04 0.81
CA TYR A 17 -18.25 6.32 0.94
C TYR A 17 -17.22 7.05 1.83
N GLY A 18 -17.54 8.25 2.33
CA GLY A 18 -16.62 9.05 3.13
C GLY A 18 -15.40 9.54 2.35
N VAL A 19 -15.55 9.73 1.03
CA VAL A 19 -14.46 10.14 0.13
C VAL A 19 -14.44 11.66 0.00
N THR A 20 -13.27 12.27 0.17
CA THR A 20 -13.11 13.72 -0.05
C THR A 20 -13.00 14.04 -1.54
N GLN A 21 -13.33 15.28 -1.93
CA GLN A 21 -13.12 15.76 -3.30
C GLN A 21 -11.67 15.55 -3.76
N THR A 22 -10.69 15.87 -2.90
CA THR A 22 -9.26 15.67 -3.17
C THR A 22 -8.95 14.21 -3.49
N ARG A 23 -9.46 13.28 -2.67
CA ARG A 23 -9.17 11.85 -2.85
C ARG A 23 -9.70 11.30 -4.16
N LEU A 24 -10.91 11.67 -4.56
CA LEU A 24 -11.46 11.26 -5.85
C LEU A 24 -10.73 11.94 -7.02
N ALA A 25 -10.40 13.22 -6.90
CA ALA A 25 -9.66 13.98 -7.91
C ALA A 25 -8.28 13.34 -8.20
N VAL A 26 -7.49 13.07 -7.15
CA VAL A 26 -6.20 12.38 -7.25
C VAL A 26 -6.35 11.00 -7.91
N ALA A 27 -7.38 10.24 -7.54
CA ALA A 27 -7.63 8.92 -8.12
C ALA A 27 -7.97 8.96 -9.63
N CYS A 28 -8.49 10.10 -10.09
CA CYS A 28 -8.82 10.36 -11.49
C CYS A 28 -7.71 11.11 -12.25
N GLY A 29 -6.62 11.49 -11.58
CA GLY A 29 -5.53 12.26 -12.20
C GLY A 29 -5.92 13.69 -12.58
N ILE A 30 -6.86 14.30 -11.85
CA ILE A 30 -7.32 15.69 -12.05
C ILE A 30 -7.09 16.51 -10.78
N SER A 31 -7.02 17.84 -10.91
CA SER A 31 -6.90 18.70 -9.74
C SER A 31 -8.20 18.75 -8.93
N ARG A 32 -8.08 18.97 -7.61
CA ARG A 32 -9.24 19.18 -6.72
C ARG A 32 -10.13 20.32 -7.21
N GLU A 33 -9.53 21.41 -7.72
CA GLU A 33 -10.26 22.55 -8.26
C GLU A 33 -11.10 22.17 -9.49
N TYR A 34 -10.50 21.41 -10.42
CA TYR A 34 -11.20 20.92 -11.60
C TYR A 34 -12.40 20.05 -11.21
N TYR A 35 -12.21 19.12 -10.26
CA TYR A 35 -13.29 18.29 -9.73
C TYR A 35 -14.37 19.13 -9.01
N ASN A 36 -14.00 20.15 -8.23
CA ASN A 36 -14.95 21.04 -7.56
C ASN A 36 -15.86 21.79 -8.56
N ARG A 37 -15.31 22.20 -9.71
CA ARG A 37 -16.07 22.86 -10.78
C ARG A 37 -17.04 21.90 -11.46
N ILE A 38 -16.67 20.62 -11.61
CA ILE A 38 -17.56 19.55 -12.08
C ILE A 38 -18.74 19.38 -11.11
N GLU A 39 -18.48 19.19 -9.81
CA GLU A 39 -19.55 19.00 -8.82
C GLU A 39 -20.51 20.20 -8.74
N LYS A 40 -20.02 21.42 -9.04
CA LYS A 40 -20.85 22.64 -9.09
C LYS A 40 -21.59 22.82 -10.42
N GLY A 41 -21.46 21.89 -11.37
CA GLY A 41 -22.08 22.00 -12.71
C GLY A 41 -21.50 23.12 -13.57
N LYS A 42 -20.28 23.60 -13.26
CA LYS A 42 -19.61 24.70 -13.99
C LYS A 42 -18.74 24.23 -15.15
N LEU A 43 -18.58 22.92 -15.31
CA LEU A 43 -17.82 22.31 -16.40
C LEU A 43 -18.64 21.20 -17.04
N PRO A 44 -18.70 21.14 -18.39
CA PRO A 44 -19.27 19.99 -19.07
C PRO A 44 -18.40 18.76 -18.82
N LEU A 45 -19.04 17.59 -18.72
CA LEU A 45 -18.36 16.32 -18.53
C LEU A 45 -18.16 15.61 -19.87
N THR A 46 -16.92 15.26 -20.19
CA THR A 46 -16.66 14.32 -21.30
C THR A 46 -17.10 12.92 -20.89
N GLN A 47 -17.47 12.09 -21.87
CA GLN A 47 -17.89 10.71 -21.63
C GLN A 47 -16.77 9.89 -20.95
N GLU A 48 -15.53 10.05 -21.42
CA GLU A 48 -14.33 9.42 -20.83
C GLU A 48 -14.14 9.78 -19.35
N LEU A 49 -14.37 11.04 -18.99
CA LEU A 49 -14.23 11.47 -17.60
C LEU A 49 -15.35 10.93 -16.73
N LYS A 50 -16.58 10.80 -17.23
CA LYS A 50 -17.68 10.14 -16.50
C LYS A 50 -17.33 8.70 -16.20
N GLU A 51 -16.91 7.94 -17.21
CA GLU A 51 -16.51 6.53 -17.05
C GLU A 51 -15.35 6.39 -16.07
N THR A 52 -14.39 7.32 -16.12
CA THR A 52 -13.28 7.38 -15.17
C THR A 52 -13.80 7.63 -13.75
N LEU A 53 -14.66 8.63 -13.55
CA LEU A 53 -15.22 8.96 -12.24
C LEU A 53 -16.02 7.80 -11.65
N GLU A 54 -16.89 7.17 -12.44
CA GLU A 54 -17.67 5.99 -12.06
C GLU A 54 -16.76 4.84 -11.65
N LYS A 55 -15.76 4.51 -12.47
CA LYS A 55 -14.83 3.42 -12.17
C LYS A 55 -13.98 3.69 -10.94
N ARG A 56 -13.57 4.95 -10.73
CA ARG A 56 -12.68 5.32 -9.62
C ARG A 56 -13.42 5.43 -8.30
N ILE A 57 -14.68 5.87 -8.29
CA ILE A 57 -15.45 5.95 -7.05
C ILE A 57 -15.73 4.57 -6.45
N GLU A 58 -16.00 3.56 -7.28
CA GLU A 58 -16.22 2.17 -6.79
C GLU A 58 -15.02 1.60 -6.05
N ARG A 59 -13.79 2.02 -6.38
CA ARG A 59 -12.58 1.58 -5.67
C ARG A 59 -12.53 2.03 -4.22
N PHE A 60 -13.36 2.99 -3.85
CA PHE A 60 -13.49 3.48 -2.49
C PHE A 60 -14.71 2.94 -1.75
N ASN A 61 -15.46 2.02 -2.38
CA ASN A 61 -16.60 1.39 -1.73
C ASN A 61 -16.16 0.69 -0.44
N PRO A 62 -16.62 1.13 0.75
CA PRO A 62 -16.21 0.54 2.02
C PRO A 62 -16.74 -0.89 2.20
N ARG A 63 -17.75 -1.28 1.41
CA ARG A 63 -18.36 -2.62 1.40
C ARG A 63 -17.73 -3.56 0.36
N GLU A 64 -16.68 -3.13 -0.35
CA GLU A 64 -16.01 -3.97 -1.33
C GLU A 64 -15.51 -5.27 -0.68
N PRO A 65 -15.86 -6.46 -1.22
CA PRO A 65 -15.49 -7.74 -0.61
C PRO A 65 -13.99 -8.03 -0.70
N LEU A 66 -13.33 -7.53 -1.74
CA LEU A 66 -11.91 -7.70 -2.01
C LEU A 66 -11.28 -6.34 -2.34
N PHE A 67 -10.21 -5.96 -1.65
CA PHE A 67 -9.50 -4.72 -2.00
C PHE A 67 -7.98 -4.90 -1.97
N LEU A 68 -7.33 -4.26 -2.94
CA LEU A 68 -5.88 -4.30 -3.16
C LEU A 68 -5.20 -3.11 -2.48
N LEU A 69 -4.04 -3.34 -1.87
CA LEU A 69 -3.19 -2.33 -1.27
C LEU A 69 -1.72 -2.61 -1.57
N ILE A 70 -0.90 -1.55 -1.53
CA ILE A 70 0.54 -1.69 -1.34
C ILE A 70 0.78 -1.90 0.16
N ASP A 71 1.43 -3.00 0.54
CA ASP A 71 1.64 -3.39 1.95
C ASP A 71 3.12 -3.44 2.35
N TYR A 72 4.01 -3.33 1.38
CA TYR A 72 5.42 -3.08 1.62
C TYR A 72 6.03 -2.43 0.39
N PHE A 73 6.89 -1.44 0.60
CA PHE A 73 7.62 -0.77 -0.47
C PHE A 73 9.03 -0.46 0.01
N ARG A 74 10.03 -0.85 -0.80
CA ARG A 74 11.42 -0.58 -0.49
C ARG A 74 12.20 -0.28 -1.75
N VAL A 75 12.87 0.87 -1.74
CA VAL A 75 13.64 1.40 -2.87
C VAL A 75 14.97 1.94 -2.36
N ARG A 76 16.04 1.70 -3.12
CA ARG A 76 17.40 2.18 -2.83
C ARG A 76 17.82 3.22 -3.86
N PHE A 77 18.28 4.37 -3.40
CA PHE A 77 18.80 5.45 -4.23
C PHE A 77 20.34 5.43 -4.23
N PRO A 78 21.00 5.49 -5.39
CA PRO A 78 22.46 5.54 -5.51
C PRO A 78 22.99 6.95 -5.22
N THR A 79 22.77 7.43 -4.00
CA THR A 79 23.23 8.73 -3.49
C THR A 79 23.52 8.59 -2.00
N THR A 80 24.33 9.48 -1.43
CA THR A 80 24.55 9.59 0.02
C THR A 80 23.77 10.76 0.64
N ASP A 81 23.10 11.58 -0.19
CA ASP A 81 22.32 12.73 0.25
C ASP A 81 20.87 12.32 0.62
N ALA A 82 20.68 11.94 1.88
CA ALA A 82 19.37 11.57 2.42
C ALA A 82 18.38 12.75 2.42
N LEU A 83 18.86 13.96 2.70
CA LEU A 83 18.03 15.17 2.77
C LEU A 83 17.43 15.49 1.40
N LYS A 84 18.19 15.24 0.32
CA LYS A 84 17.68 15.34 -1.05
C LYS A 84 16.54 14.35 -1.30
N ILE A 85 16.65 13.09 -0.88
CA ILE A 85 15.56 12.10 -1.03
C ILE A 85 14.32 12.52 -0.24
N ILE A 86 14.51 12.97 1.00
CA ILE A 86 13.40 13.43 1.86
C ILE A 86 12.66 14.62 1.25
N ARG A 87 13.40 15.61 0.75
CA ARG A 87 12.83 16.83 0.19
C ARG A 87 12.28 16.65 -1.22
N ASP A 88 13.01 15.99 -2.10
CA ASP A 88 12.68 16.00 -3.54
C ASP A 88 11.79 14.81 -3.93
N VAL A 89 11.94 13.65 -3.27
CA VAL A 89 11.14 12.44 -3.57
C VAL A 89 9.94 12.32 -2.63
N LEU A 90 10.18 12.34 -1.32
CA LEU A 90 9.09 12.25 -0.33
C LEU A 90 8.30 13.56 -0.23
N GLN A 91 8.91 14.70 -0.60
CA GLN A 91 8.32 16.04 -0.43
C GLN A 91 7.92 16.31 1.02
N LEU A 92 8.78 15.86 1.94
CA LEU A 92 8.65 16.07 3.38
C LEU A 92 9.70 17.06 3.87
N LYS A 93 9.41 17.72 4.99
CA LYS A 93 10.40 18.56 5.67
C LYS A 93 11.28 17.69 6.57
N ALA A 94 12.59 17.73 6.34
CA ALA A 94 13.55 16.97 7.14
C ALA A 94 13.51 17.34 8.63
N ASP A 95 13.19 18.59 8.97
CA ASP A 95 13.06 19.08 10.36
C ASP A 95 11.99 18.35 11.18
N TYR A 96 11.04 17.67 10.52
CA TYR A 96 10.03 16.85 11.20
C TYR A 96 10.47 15.39 11.39
N MET A 97 11.62 14.99 10.82
CA MET A 97 12.14 13.64 10.96
C MET A 97 13.17 13.58 12.09
N LEU A 98 13.07 12.54 12.92
CA LEU A 98 14.09 12.23 13.92
C LEU A 98 15.31 11.62 13.21
N TYR A 99 16.50 12.12 13.51
CA TYR A 99 17.75 11.48 13.11
C TYR A 99 18.21 10.50 14.20
N GLU A 100 18.57 9.29 13.78
CA GLU A 100 19.14 8.26 14.64
C GLU A 100 20.49 7.82 14.06
N ASP A 101 21.52 7.78 14.90
CA ASP A 101 22.91 7.42 14.58
C ASP A 101 23.15 5.90 14.52
N TYR A 102 22.08 5.13 14.34
CA TYR A 102 22.12 3.69 14.13
C TYR A 102 21.10 3.27 13.07
N GLY A 103 21.47 2.30 12.22
CA GLY A 103 20.64 1.80 11.14
C GLY A 103 20.39 0.28 11.18
N LYS A 104 19.99 -0.26 10.03
CA LYS A 104 19.79 -1.70 9.78
C LYS A 104 20.41 -2.07 8.45
N TYR A 105 20.63 -3.36 8.21
CA TYR A 105 21.11 -3.87 6.91
C TYR A 105 22.45 -3.30 6.45
N GLY A 106 23.32 -2.90 7.40
CA GLY A 106 24.62 -2.30 7.11
C GLY A 106 24.61 -0.77 6.92
N TYR A 107 23.45 -0.11 7.04
CA TYR A 107 23.35 1.35 7.02
C TYR A 107 23.72 1.92 8.40
N GLU A 108 24.47 3.02 8.39
CA GLU A 108 25.08 3.62 9.58
C GLU A 108 24.09 4.48 10.37
N SER A 109 23.13 5.13 9.70
CA SER A 109 22.14 6.00 10.35
C SER A 109 20.79 5.99 9.63
N LYS A 110 19.80 6.71 10.15
CA LYS A 110 18.50 6.88 9.49
C LYS A 110 17.75 8.14 9.93
N TYR A 111 16.88 8.62 9.04
CA TYR A 111 15.81 9.54 9.36
C TYR A 111 14.48 8.80 9.51
N VAL A 112 13.72 9.14 10.55
CA VAL A 112 12.45 8.47 10.90
C VAL A 112 11.33 9.48 11.07
N LEU A 113 10.19 9.21 10.46
CA LEU A 113 8.93 9.94 10.72
C LEU A 113 7.80 8.92 10.88
N GLY A 114 7.47 8.58 12.12
CA GLY A 114 6.55 7.48 12.42
C GLY A 114 7.05 6.16 11.83
N ASP A 115 6.28 5.57 10.91
CA ASP A 115 6.61 4.32 10.23
C ASP A 115 7.37 4.51 8.90
N ILE A 116 7.74 5.75 8.53
CA ILE A 116 8.58 6.07 7.36
C ILE A 116 10.05 6.06 7.78
N ASN A 117 10.86 5.18 7.19
CA ASN A 117 12.28 5.02 7.50
C ASN A 117 13.16 5.28 6.28
N VAL A 118 14.09 6.24 6.39
CA VAL A 118 15.10 6.56 5.37
C VAL A 118 16.48 6.22 5.94
N MET A 119 16.99 5.04 5.61
CA MET A 119 18.30 4.57 6.07
C MET A 119 19.41 5.18 5.22
N CYS A 120 20.50 5.57 5.85
CA CYS A 120 21.55 6.37 5.26
C CYS A 120 22.88 5.63 5.33
N SER A 121 23.60 5.61 4.21
CA SER A 121 24.98 5.15 4.16
C SER A 121 25.87 6.10 3.41
N MET A 122 27.10 6.25 3.91
CA MET A 122 28.16 6.98 3.21
C MET A 122 28.81 6.14 2.10
N GLN A 123 28.51 4.83 2.06
CA GLN A 123 29.00 3.93 1.02
C GLN A 123 28.05 3.99 -0.19
N GLU A 124 28.52 4.53 -1.32
CA GLU A 124 27.69 4.76 -2.51
C GLU A 124 26.96 3.51 -3.03
N HIS A 125 27.54 2.32 -2.85
CA HIS A 125 26.92 1.07 -3.28
C HIS A 125 25.66 0.72 -2.45
N LEU A 126 25.59 1.16 -1.19
CA LEU A 126 24.38 1.10 -0.36
C LEU A 126 23.51 2.35 -0.60
N GLY A 127 24.09 3.54 -0.48
CA GLY A 127 23.40 4.81 -0.69
C GLY A 127 22.29 5.07 0.34
N ILE A 128 21.12 5.51 -0.12
CA ILE A 128 19.94 5.77 0.72
C ILE A 128 18.87 4.71 0.48
N LEU A 129 18.28 4.15 1.54
CA LEU A 129 17.21 3.16 1.45
C LEU A 129 15.94 3.68 2.12
N LEU A 130 14.89 3.86 1.33
CA LEU A 130 13.55 4.08 1.85
C LEU A 130 12.87 2.74 2.09
N GLU A 131 12.41 2.50 3.32
CA GLU A 131 11.60 1.33 3.70
C GLU A 131 10.25 1.77 4.27
N LEU A 132 9.19 1.25 3.66
CA LEU A 132 7.81 1.42 4.09
C LEU A 132 7.20 0.03 4.30
N LYS A 133 6.92 -0.30 5.56
CA LYS A 133 6.12 -1.48 5.92
C LYS A 133 4.63 -1.15 5.77
N GLY A 134 3.73 -2.10 6.01
CA GLY A 134 2.28 -1.89 5.84
C GLY A 134 1.74 -0.60 6.49
N LYS A 135 2.13 -0.32 7.75
CA LYS A 135 1.79 0.96 8.42
C LYS A 135 2.44 2.18 7.75
N GLY A 136 3.72 2.09 7.39
CA GLY A 136 4.44 3.13 6.66
C GLY A 136 3.83 3.44 5.30
N CYS A 137 3.31 2.44 4.59
CA CYS A 137 2.56 2.63 3.34
C CYS A 137 1.27 3.43 3.57
N ARG A 138 0.49 3.09 4.61
CA ARG A 138 -0.74 3.84 4.98
C ARG A 138 -0.43 5.27 5.43
N GLN A 139 0.67 5.46 6.15
CA GLN A 139 1.13 6.79 6.54
C GLN A 139 1.56 7.61 5.31
N LEU A 140 2.35 7.02 4.40
CA LEU A 140 2.77 7.70 3.17
C LEU A 140 1.56 8.10 2.30
N GLU A 141 0.55 7.24 2.16
CA GLU A 141 -0.68 7.57 1.43
C GLU A 141 -1.36 8.86 1.93
N SER A 142 -1.29 9.12 3.23
CA SER A 142 -1.86 10.34 3.81
C SER A 142 -1.06 11.58 3.39
N TYR A 143 0.27 11.47 3.32
CA TYR A 143 1.12 12.55 2.79
C TYR A 143 0.93 12.75 1.29
N LEU A 144 0.89 11.67 0.51
CA LEU A 144 0.65 11.75 -0.93
C LEU A 144 -0.70 12.42 -1.22
N LEU A 145 -1.76 12.05 -0.49
CA LEU A 145 -3.06 12.68 -0.63
C LEU A 145 -3.02 14.18 -0.31
N ALA A 146 -2.31 14.59 0.74
CA ALA A 146 -2.14 16.00 1.10
C ALA A 146 -1.29 16.77 0.07
N GLN A 147 -0.41 16.08 -0.65
CA GLN A 147 0.40 16.60 -1.75
C GLN A 147 -0.33 16.53 -3.11
N GLU A 148 -1.59 16.07 -3.14
CA GLU A 148 -2.35 15.79 -4.37
C GLU A 148 -1.65 14.80 -5.33
N ARG A 149 -0.87 13.86 -4.77
CA ARG A 149 -0.10 12.83 -5.48
C ARG A 149 -0.70 11.44 -5.28
N SER A 150 -0.49 10.59 -6.27
CA SER A 150 -0.79 9.16 -6.21
C SER A 150 0.47 8.33 -5.96
N TRP A 151 0.29 7.04 -5.68
CA TRP A 151 1.41 6.08 -5.67
C TRP A 151 2.16 6.03 -7.00
N TYR A 152 1.47 6.26 -8.12
CA TYR A 152 2.12 6.31 -9.43
C TYR A 152 3.11 7.47 -9.52
N ASP A 153 2.67 8.68 -9.14
CA ASP A 153 3.52 9.88 -9.13
C ASP A 153 4.73 9.68 -8.22
N PHE A 154 4.49 9.14 -7.02
CA PHE A 154 5.56 8.82 -6.08
C PHE A 154 6.57 7.81 -6.62
N MET A 155 6.11 6.71 -7.24
CA MET A 155 7.01 5.73 -7.84
C MET A 155 7.76 6.29 -9.05
N LEU A 156 7.13 7.17 -9.83
CA LEU A 156 7.77 7.88 -10.93
C LEU A 156 8.88 8.81 -10.42
N ASP A 157 8.64 9.55 -9.34
CA ASP A 157 9.67 10.38 -8.69
C ASP A 157 10.82 9.52 -8.16
N CYS A 158 10.50 8.34 -7.58
CA CYS A 158 11.54 7.40 -7.15
C CYS A 158 12.42 6.95 -8.32
N MET A 159 11.82 6.56 -9.45
CA MET A 159 12.56 6.10 -10.64
C MET A 159 13.38 7.24 -11.26
N THR A 160 12.82 8.44 -11.33
CA THR A 160 13.48 9.64 -11.87
C THR A 160 14.69 10.03 -11.02
N ALA A 161 14.63 9.81 -9.70
CA ALA A 161 15.76 9.97 -8.78
C ALA A 161 16.80 8.83 -8.82
N GLY A 162 16.72 7.92 -9.80
CA GLY A 162 17.64 6.78 -9.94
C GLY A 162 17.34 5.63 -8.97
N GLY A 163 16.14 5.60 -8.38
CA GLY A 163 15.72 4.59 -7.43
C GLY A 163 15.72 3.17 -8.02
N VAL A 164 16.35 2.24 -7.31
CA VAL A 164 16.35 0.82 -7.62
C VAL A 164 15.35 0.11 -6.72
N MET A 165 14.27 -0.39 -7.29
CA MET A 165 13.24 -1.13 -6.55
C MET A 165 13.84 -2.38 -5.91
N LYS A 166 13.66 -2.55 -4.60
CA LYS A 166 14.20 -3.68 -3.84
C LYS A 166 13.11 -4.62 -3.33
N ARG A 167 11.89 -4.13 -3.13
CA ARG A 167 10.73 -4.95 -2.74
C ARG A 167 9.43 -4.17 -2.93
N LEU A 168 8.41 -4.84 -3.44
CA LEU A 168 7.03 -4.36 -3.53
C LEU A 168 6.10 -5.50 -3.15
N ASP A 169 5.33 -5.32 -2.09
CA ASP A 169 4.31 -6.29 -1.69
C ASP A 169 2.93 -5.70 -1.99
N LEU A 170 2.13 -6.45 -2.74
CA LEU A 170 0.73 -6.17 -2.98
C LEU A 170 -0.12 -7.11 -2.11
N ALA A 171 -1.04 -6.56 -1.33
CA ALA A 171 -1.93 -7.31 -0.46
C ALA A 171 -3.37 -7.20 -0.96
N ILE A 172 -4.04 -8.35 -1.12
CA ILE A 172 -5.48 -8.42 -1.34
C ILE A 172 -6.11 -8.78 0.01
N ASN A 173 -6.96 -7.90 0.53
CA ASN A 173 -7.72 -8.18 1.73
C ASN A 173 -9.08 -8.75 1.35
N ASP A 174 -9.36 -9.94 1.87
CA ASP A 174 -10.63 -10.63 1.70
C ASP A 174 -11.53 -10.41 2.92
N ARG A 175 -12.62 -9.67 2.72
CA ARG A 175 -13.67 -9.44 3.73
C ARG A 175 -14.86 -10.38 3.57
N ALA A 176 -14.96 -11.07 2.43
CA ALA A 176 -16.04 -12.01 2.14
C ALA A 176 -15.75 -13.43 2.69
N GLY A 177 -14.48 -13.74 2.99
CA GLY A 177 -14.08 -15.06 3.46
C GLY A 177 -14.05 -16.10 2.34
N ILE A 178 -13.73 -15.66 1.12
CA ILE A 178 -13.52 -16.52 -0.05
C ILE A 178 -12.35 -17.48 0.18
N LEU A 179 -11.29 -17.03 0.85
CA LEU A 179 -10.10 -17.83 1.12
C LEU A 179 -10.13 -18.48 2.51
N ASP A 180 -10.46 -19.76 2.55
CA ASP A 180 -10.32 -20.62 3.72
C ASP A 180 -8.86 -21.14 3.84
N ILE A 181 -8.05 -20.44 4.64
CA ILE A 181 -6.61 -20.73 4.79
C ILE A 181 -6.35 -22.16 5.35
N PRO A 182 -7.04 -22.61 6.42
CA PRO A 182 -6.96 -24.01 6.85
C PRO A 182 -7.23 -25.00 5.72
N LYS A 183 -8.30 -24.77 4.93
CA LYS A 183 -8.64 -25.69 3.84
C LYS A 183 -7.59 -25.72 2.73
N LEU A 184 -7.02 -24.57 2.40
CA LEU A 184 -5.93 -24.48 1.42
C LEU A 184 -4.69 -25.26 1.87
N LYS A 185 -4.36 -25.22 3.16
CA LYS A 185 -3.27 -25.98 3.74
C LYS A 185 -3.55 -27.48 3.71
N GLU A 186 -4.76 -27.93 4.05
CA GLU A 186 -5.15 -29.34 3.92
C GLU A 186 -4.95 -29.85 2.49
N LYS A 187 -5.47 -29.11 1.50
CA LYS A 187 -5.33 -29.46 0.08
C LYS A 187 -3.88 -29.52 -0.36
N TYR A 188 -3.05 -28.59 0.11
CA TYR A 188 -1.61 -28.63 -0.15
C TYR A 188 -0.96 -29.90 0.42
N MET A 189 -1.22 -30.23 1.68
CA MET A 189 -0.65 -31.41 2.35
C MET A 189 -1.13 -32.73 1.73
N ALA A 190 -2.33 -32.73 1.14
CA ALA A 190 -2.87 -33.85 0.36
C ALA A 190 -2.26 -33.98 -1.05
N GLY A 191 -1.36 -33.07 -1.46
CA GLY A 191 -0.77 -33.08 -2.80
C GLY A 191 -1.69 -32.54 -3.90
N GLU A 192 -2.78 -31.86 -3.54
CA GLU A 192 -3.79 -31.33 -4.47
C GLU A 192 -3.45 -29.93 -5.00
N CYS A 193 -2.28 -29.40 -4.66
CA CYS A 193 -1.81 -28.09 -5.10
C CYS A 193 -0.82 -28.21 -6.25
N VAL A 194 -1.19 -27.73 -7.43
CA VAL A 194 -0.29 -27.58 -8.56
C VAL A 194 0.28 -26.16 -8.54
N SER A 195 1.61 -26.03 -8.45
CA SER A 195 2.29 -24.74 -8.34
C SER A 195 3.65 -24.73 -9.03
N TYR A 196 4.07 -23.55 -9.52
CA TYR A 196 5.43 -23.32 -9.98
C TYR A 196 6.45 -23.25 -8.83
N PHE A 197 5.99 -23.01 -7.59
CA PHE A 197 6.85 -22.94 -6.42
C PHE A 197 7.27 -24.35 -5.97
N ARG A 198 8.58 -24.59 -5.90
CA ARG A 198 9.15 -25.89 -5.47
C ARG A 198 9.27 -26.06 -3.96
N LYS A 199 9.20 -24.96 -3.20
CA LYS A 199 9.31 -24.95 -1.72
C LYS A 199 8.15 -24.12 -1.16
N GLN A 200 7.51 -24.65 -0.13
CA GLN A 200 6.46 -23.96 0.62
C GLN A 200 6.70 -24.13 2.12
N LYS A 201 6.27 -23.15 2.92
CA LYS A 201 6.40 -23.17 4.38
C LYS A 201 5.03 -22.91 5.00
N ASN A 202 4.67 -23.75 5.97
CA ASN A 202 3.43 -23.64 6.72
C ASN A 202 3.75 -23.25 8.15
N TYR A 203 3.05 -22.24 8.66
CA TYR A 203 3.11 -21.86 10.07
C TYR A 203 1.69 -21.93 10.64
N GLY A 204 1.54 -22.62 11.77
CA GLY A 204 0.35 -22.55 12.61
C GLY A 204 0.78 -22.09 14.00
N SER A 205 0.00 -21.21 14.59
CA SER A 205 0.24 -20.73 15.96
C SER A 205 -0.96 -21.05 16.84
N THR A 206 -0.67 -21.44 18.07
CA THR A 206 -1.64 -21.63 19.14
C THR A 206 -1.17 -20.89 20.38
N GLU A 207 -2.11 -20.34 21.13
CA GLU A 207 -1.86 -19.80 22.46
C GLU A 207 -2.74 -20.54 23.48
N LYS A 208 -2.26 -20.68 24.71
CA LYS A 208 -3.04 -21.23 25.81
C LYS A 208 -3.88 -20.12 26.44
N CYS A 209 -5.18 -20.34 26.59
CA CYS A 209 -6.04 -19.49 27.40
C CYS A 209 -5.98 -19.92 28.88
N GLY A 210 -6.53 -19.14 29.81
CA GLY A 210 -6.44 -19.35 31.26
C GLY A 210 -6.99 -20.69 31.81
N ASP A 211 -7.58 -21.52 30.95
CA ASP A 211 -8.06 -22.88 31.20
C ASP A 211 -7.18 -23.98 30.53
N ASP A 212 -5.96 -23.62 30.10
CA ASP A 212 -5.03 -24.49 29.35
C ASP A 212 -5.56 -25.00 27.99
N MET A 213 -6.71 -24.53 27.53
CA MET A 213 -7.25 -24.88 26.21
C MET A 213 -6.52 -24.10 25.11
N PRO A 214 -5.97 -24.79 24.09
CA PRO A 214 -5.29 -24.13 22.98
C PRO A 214 -6.31 -23.41 22.09
N LYS A 215 -6.11 -22.10 21.92
CA LYS A 215 -6.84 -21.27 20.96
C LYS A 215 -5.97 -21.10 19.71
N ASN A 216 -6.55 -21.36 18.54
CA ASN A 216 -5.91 -21.08 17.26
C ASN A 216 -5.75 -19.56 17.09
N THR A 217 -4.51 -19.09 16.93
CA THR A 217 -4.18 -17.66 16.73
C THR A 217 -3.96 -17.30 15.26
N GLY A 218 -4.41 -18.19 14.37
CA GLY A 218 -4.41 -18.00 12.93
C GLY A 218 -3.43 -18.93 12.21
N GLU A 219 -3.76 -19.18 10.94
CA GLU A 219 -2.91 -19.96 10.04
C GLU A 219 -2.29 -19.08 8.96
N THR A 220 -1.07 -19.45 8.56
CA THR A 220 -0.33 -18.81 7.48
C THR A 220 0.27 -19.85 6.54
N LEU A 221 0.06 -19.62 5.24
CA LEU A 221 0.59 -20.41 4.13
C LEU A 221 1.52 -19.55 3.28
N TYR A 222 2.80 -19.94 3.20
CA TYR A 222 3.77 -19.33 2.29
C TYR A 222 4.02 -20.23 1.08
N LEU A 223 3.79 -19.69 -0.12
CA LEU A 223 4.13 -20.32 -1.38
C LEU A 223 5.40 -19.66 -1.94
N GLY A 224 6.48 -20.43 -2.09
CA GLY A 224 7.78 -19.89 -2.49
C GLY A 224 8.71 -19.57 -1.32
N SER A 225 9.92 -19.11 -1.62
CA SER A 225 10.90 -18.73 -0.61
C SER A 225 10.80 -17.24 -0.31
N THR A 226 10.93 -16.83 0.95
CA THR A 226 11.03 -15.39 1.30
C THR A 226 12.31 -14.72 0.76
N SER A 227 13.25 -15.53 0.24
CA SER A 227 14.47 -15.08 -0.43
C SER A 227 14.37 -15.07 -1.96
N SER A 228 13.27 -15.53 -2.57
CA SER A 228 13.08 -15.43 -4.02
C SER A 228 12.49 -14.08 -4.42
N GLU A 229 12.60 -13.75 -5.71
CA GLU A 229 12.06 -12.51 -6.27
C GLU A 229 10.53 -12.42 -6.15
N LEU A 230 9.86 -13.58 -6.14
CA LEU A 230 8.43 -13.70 -5.94
C LEU A 230 8.14 -14.77 -4.89
N TYR A 231 7.25 -14.45 -3.97
CA TYR A 231 6.58 -15.41 -3.11
C TYR A 231 5.17 -14.91 -2.80
N MET A 232 4.30 -15.81 -2.37
CA MET A 232 2.93 -15.47 -1.96
C MET A 232 2.73 -15.87 -0.50
N CYS A 233 1.94 -15.08 0.22
CA CYS A 233 1.56 -15.36 1.59
C CYS A 233 0.04 -15.21 1.72
N ALA A 234 -0.62 -16.25 2.22
CA ALA A 234 -2.04 -16.23 2.55
C ALA A 234 -2.20 -16.47 4.04
N TYR A 235 -2.94 -15.62 4.75
CA TYR A 235 -2.98 -15.66 6.20
C TYR A 235 -4.25 -15.04 6.80
N GLN A 236 -4.61 -15.49 8.00
CA GLN A 236 -5.79 -14.98 8.72
C GLN A 236 -5.45 -13.71 9.53
N LYS A 237 -5.46 -12.54 8.86
CA LYS A 237 -5.07 -11.25 9.46
C LYS A 237 -5.83 -10.89 10.74
N LYS A 238 -7.12 -11.24 10.85
CA LYS A 238 -7.95 -10.94 12.04
C LYS A 238 -7.52 -11.68 13.30
N LEU A 239 -6.86 -12.83 13.16
CA LEU A 239 -6.48 -13.69 14.28
C LEU A 239 -5.05 -13.45 14.76
N MET A 240 -4.22 -12.78 13.95
CA MET A 240 -2.80 -12.51 14.24
C MET A 240 -2.56 -11.16 14.94
N ILE A 241 -3.48 -10.73 15.82
CA ILE A 241 -3.39 -9.48 16.60
C ILE A 241 -3.46 -9.81 18.08
#